data_AF-A0A8J3K7Y4-F1
#
_entry.id   AF-A0A8J3K7Y4-F1
#
_cell.length_a   1.000
_cell.length_b   1.000
_cell.length_c   1.000
_cell.angle_alpha   90.00
_cell.angle_beta   90.00
_cell.angle_gamma   90.00
#
_symmetry.space_group_name_H-M   'P 1'
#
loop_
_entity.id
_entity.type
_entity.pdbx_description
1 polymer ?
#
loop_
_entity_poly.entity_id
_entity_poly.type
_entity_poly.pdbx_seq_one_letter_code
_entity_poly.pdbx_strand_id
1 'polypeptide(L)'
;MEVVIQVTPAADGAQGVPAGQVRDAVTALGLALEPVHTGSADQASGSYFRVRVTDRAAADRVVAAVSGLPSVAAAYFKPDAEPA
;
A
#
# COMPACT_ATOMS: atom_id res chain seq x y z
N MET A 1 -9.40 10.27 -2.64
CA MET A 1 -9.59 8.87 -2.22
C MET A 1 -8.24 8.27 -1.77
N GLU A 2 -8.27 7.26 -0.88
CA GLU A 2 -7.07 6.61 -0.34
C GLU A 2 -7.10 5.11 -0.66
N VAL A 3 -6.02 4.59 -1.25
CA VAL A 3 -5.79 3.14 -1.39
C VAL A 3 -4.82 2.70 -0.29
N VAL A 4 -5.21 1.70 0.49
CA VAL A 4 -4.39 1.07 1.52
C VAL A 4 -3.87 -0.26 0.98
N ILE A 5 -2.58 -0.48 1.17
CA ILE A 5 -1.85 -1.67 0.73
C ILE A 5 -1.18 -2.28 1.96
N GLN A 6 -1.53 -3.53 2.24
CA GLN A 6 -0.89 -4.34 3.27
C GLN A 6 0.10 -5.28 2.60
N VAL A 7 1.37 -5.21 3.00
CA VAL A 7 2.40 -6.15 2.58
C VAL A 7 2.65 -7.19 3.67
N THR A 8 2.80 -8.44 3.23
CA THR A 8 3.21 -9.53 4.11
C THR A 8 4.63 -9.24 4.61
N PRO A 9 4.89 -9.30 5.93
CA PRO A 9 6.26 -9.20 6.41
C PRO A 9 7.06 -10.36 5.82
N ALA A 10 8.30 -10.09 5.39
CA ALA A 10 9.21 -11.15 4.97
C ALA A 10 9.40 -12.12 6.16
N ALA A 11 9.23 -13.42 5.92
CA ALA A 11 9.25 -14.46 6.96
C ALA A 11 10.58 -14.54 7.74
N ASP A 12 11.62 -13.85 7.27
CA ASP A 12 12.95 -13.84 7.88
C ASP A 12 13.42 -12.39 7.96
N GLY A 13 13.23 -11.75 9.13
CA GLY A 13 13.94 -10.58 9.73
C GLY A 13 14.52 -9.44 8.87
N ALA A 14 14.30 -9.42 7.56
CA ALA A 14 14.94 -8.57 6.59
C ALA A 14 14.18 -7.27 6.57
N GLN A 15 14.61 -6.36 7.45
CA GLN A 15 14.27 -4.96 7.37
C GLN A 15 14.55 -4.47 5.93
N GLY A 16 13.50 -4.29 5.13
CA GLY A 16 13.56 -3.41 3.94
C GLY A 16 13.09 -3.92 2.57
N VAL A 17 12.68 -5.18 2.37
CA VAL A 17 12.52 -5.69 0.98
C VAL A 17 11.09 -6.10 0.48
N PRO A 18 9.99 -6.15 1.25
CA PRO A 18 8.68 -6.47 0.67
C PRO A 18 8.01 -5.27 -0.06
N ALA A 19 8.40 -4.04 0.28
CA ALA A 19 7.80 -2.81 -0.27
C ALA A 19 8.41 -2.33 -1.59
N GLY A 20 9.56 -2.87 -2.03
CA GLY A 20 10.24 -2.43 -3.26
C GLY A 20 9.36 -2.61 -4.50
N GLN A 21 8.87 -3.82 -4.74
CA GLN A 21 8.01 -4.14 -5.88
C GLN A 21 6.69 -3.35 -5.86
N VAL A 22 6.12 -3.14 -4.67
CA VAL A 22 4.91 -2.32 -4.50
C VAL A 22 5.21 -0.86 -4.83
N ARG A 23 6.35 -0.33 -4.35
CA ARG A 23 6.79 1.02 -4.65
C ARG A 23 7.04 1.20 -6.15
N ASP A 24 7.69 0.24 -6.81
CA ASP A 24 7.93 0.29 -8.25
C ASP A 24 6.62 0.28 -9.04
N ALA A 25 5.67 -0.60 -8.70
CA ALA A 25 4.35 -0.66 -9.34
C ALA A 25 3.57 0.66 -9.17
N VAL A 26 3.61 1.26 -7.98
CA VAL A 26 2.94 2.54 -7.71
C VAL A 26 3.66 3.71 -8.39
N THR A 27 4.99 3.71 -8.42
CA THR A 27 5.81 4.74 -9.08
C THR A 27 5.63 4.70 -10.60
N ALA A 28 5.48 3.50 -11.19
CA ALA A 28 5.18 3.33 -12.61
C ALA A 28 3.81 3.94 -13.02
N LEU A 29 2.90 4.10 -12.06
CA LEU A 29 1.63 4.80 -12.24
C LEU A 29 1.73 6.31 -12.00
N GLY A 30 2.93 6.83 -11.70
CA GLY A 30 3.17 8.23 -11.38
C GLY A 30 2.66 8.65 -9.99
N LEU A 31 2.50 7.68 -9.08
CA LEU A 31 1.94 7.89 -7.75
C LEU A 31 3.00 7.73 -6.66
N ALA A 32 2.75 8.33 -5.51
CA ALA A 32 3.60 8.22 -4.33
C ALA A 32 3.05 7.18 -3.36
N LEU A 33 3.92 6.27 -2.91
CA LEU A 33 3.63 5.33 -1.83
C LEU A 33 4.08 5.95 -0.50
N GLU A 34 3.15 6.17 0.41
CA GLU A 34 3.42 6.71 1.75
C GLU A 34 3.22 5.62 2.82
N PRO A 35 4.11 5.48 3.81
CA PRO A 35 3.87 4.59 4.95
C PRO A 35 2.71 5.12 5.80
N VAL A 36 1.80 4.22 6.25
CA VAL A 36 0.65 4.59 7.10
C VAL A 36 1.07 4.80 8.55
N HIS A 37 2.01 3.99 9.05
CA HIS A 37 2.52 4.10 10.42
C HIS A 37 4.01 4.42 10.39
N THR A 38 4.36 5.66 10.73
CA THR A 38 5.75 6.11 10.85
C THR A 38 6.28 6.08 12.29
N GLY A 39 5.49 5.57 13.26
CA GLY A 39 5.63 5.98 14.66
C GLY A 39 5.70 4.92 15.75
N SER A 40 5.85 3.62 15.47
CA SER A 40 5.94 2.64 16.57
C SER A 40 6.82 1.46 16.23
N ALA A 41 7.62 1.03 17.21
CA ALA A 41 8.62 -0.05 17.18
C ALA A 41 8.03 -1.46 16.94
N ASP A 42 6.81 -1.54 16.40
CA ASP A 42 6.11 -2.77 16.14
C ASP A 42 6.32 -3.19 14.67
N GLN A 43 7.00 -4.32 14.46
CA GLN A 43 7.35 -4.78 13.12
C GLN A 43 6.13 -5.09 12.24
N ALA A 44 4.94 -5.29 12.82
CA ALA A 44 3.70 -5.44 12.05
C ALA A 44 3.12 -4.08 11.58
N SER A 45 3.49 -2.97 12.22
CA SER A 45 3.08 -1.62 11.80
C SER A 45 3.82 -1.13 10.54
N GLY A 46 4.99 -1.69 10.23
CA GLY A 46 5.75 -1.42 8.99
C GLY A 46 5.16 -2.03 7.72
N SER A 47 4.04 -2.75 7.83
CA SER A 47 3.41 -3.50 6.73
C SER A 47 2.29 -2.75 6.00
N TYR A 48 1.96 -1.51 6.39
CA TYR A 48 0.86 -0.75 5.79
C TYR A 48 1.35 0.49 5.05
N PHE A 49 0.95 0.59 3.80
CA PHE A 49 1.21 1.72 2.92
C PHE A 49 -0.09 2.30 2.39
N ARG A 50 -0.06 3.57 2.03
CA ARG A 50 -1.16 4.26 1.38
C ARG A 50 -0.72 4.93 0.09
N VAL A 51 -1.67 5.05 -0.83
CA VAL A 51 -1.54 5.83 -2.06
C VAL A 51 -2.73 6.75 -2.16
N ARG A 52 -2.47 8.05 -2.35
CA ARG A 52 -3.52 9.04 -2.60
C ARG A 52 -3.81 9.11 -4.09
N VAL A 53 -5.08 9.01 -4.44
CA VAL A 53 -5.56 9.08 -5.82
C VAL A 53 -6.76 10.01 -5.94
N THR A 54 -6.91 10.61 -7.11
CA THR A 54 -7.95 11.62 -7.39
C THR A 54 -9.33 10.98 -7.57
N ASP A 55 -9.38 9.81 -8.20
CA ASP A 55 -10.64 9.20 -8.66
C ASP A 55 -10.66 7.68 -8.47
N ARG A 56 -11.87 7.12 -8.49
CA ARG A 56 -12.09 5.66 -8.34
C ARG A 56 -11.39 4.84 -9.43
N ALA A 57 -11.34 5.33 -10.66
CA ALA A 57 -10.64 4.65 -11.75
C ALA A 57 -9.13 4.53 -11.50
N ALA A 58 -8.52 5.55 -10.89
CA ALA A 58 -7.11 5.50 -10.49
C ALA A 58 -6.91 4.54 -9.30
N ALA A 59 -7.82 4.55 -8.33
CA ALA A 59 -7.79 3.60 -7.21
C ALA A 59 -7.82 2.14 -7.69
N ASP A 60 -8.70 1.84 -8.65
CA ASP A 60 -8.86 0.49 -9.22
C ASP A 60 -7.59 0.03 -9.93
N ARG A 61 -6.95 0.90 -10.71
CA ARG A 61 -5.66 0.63 -11.36
C ARG A 61 -4.56 0.32 -10.36
N VAL A 62 -4.49 1.07 -9.26
CA VAL A 62 -3.50 0.80 -8.19
C VAL A 62 -3.75 -0.57 -7.58
N VAL A 63 -4.99 -0.87 -7.18
CA VAL A 63 -5.35 -2.17 -6.59
C VAL A 63 -5.02 -3.31 -7.57
N ALA A 64 -5.39 -3.19 -8.85
CA ALA A 64 -5.08 -4.20 -9.85
C ALA A 64 -3.57 -4.39 -10.05
N ALA A 65 -2.79 -3.31 -10.04
CA ALA A 65 -1.35 -3.36 -10.23
C ALA A 65 -0.62 -4.06 -9.07
N VAL A 66 -1.09 -3.89 -7.83
CA VAL A 66 -0.41 -4.42 -6.64
C VAL A 66 -0.97 -5.75 -6.16
N SER A 67 -2.25 -6.07 -6.42
CA SER A 67 -2.88 -7.31 -5.92
C SER A 67 -2.28 -8.60 -6.49
N GLY A 68 -1.58 -8.52 -7.63
CA GLY A 68 -0.86 -9.65 -8.22
C GLY A 68 0.54 -9.89 -7.63
N LEU A 69 1.02 -9.01 -6.75
CA LEU A 69 2.36 -9.12 -6.20
C LEU A 69 2.39 -10.11 -5.03
N PRO A 70 3.37 -11.04 -4.98
CA PRO A 70 3.44 -12.04 -3.92
C PRO A 70 3.72 -11.45 -2.53
N SER A 71 4.24 -10.21 -2.47
CA SER A 71 4.46 -9.49 -1.23
C SER A 71 3.23 -8.75 -0.71
N VAL A 72 2.12 -8.69 -1.47
CA VAL A 72 0.89 -8.00 -1.06
C VAL A 72 -0.07 -9.01 -0.44
N ALA A 73 -0.37 -8.79 0.84
CA ALA A 73 -1.39 -9.56 1.55
C ALA A 73 -2.80 -9.07 1.22
N ALA A 74 -2.96 -7.74 1.11
CA ALA A 74 -4.24 -7.12 0.76
C ALA A 74 -4.03 -5.74 0.13
N ALA A 75 -4.93 -5.35 -0.77
CA ALA A 75 -5.02 -3.99 -1.29
C ALA A 75 -6.48 -3.59 -1.45
N TYR A 76 -6.86 -2.46 -0.87
CA TYR A 76 -8.24 -1.97 -0.87
C TYR A 76 -8.27 -0.44 -0.80
N PHE A 77 -9.31 0.18 -1.35
CA PHE A 77 -9.53 1.61 -1.16
C PHE A 77 -10.40 1.84 0.07
N LYS A 78 -10.07 2.88 0.83
CA LYS A 78 -10.96 3.38 1.88
C LYS A 78 -12.11 4.15 1.22
N PRO A 79 -13.37 3.83 1.56
CA PRO A 79 -14.47 4.71 1.21
C PRO A 79 -14.23 6.08 1.86
N ASP A 80 -14.55 7.16 1.14
CA ASP A 80 -14.68 8.48 1.77
C ASP A 80 -15.66 8.31 2.92
N ALA A 81 -15.22 8.65 4.14
CA ALA A 81 -16.09 8.58 5.31
C ALA A 81 -17.34 9.42 4.99
N GLU A 82 -18.51 8.80 5.07
CA GLU A 82 -19.76 9.53 4.90
C GLU A 82 -19.74 10.76 5.82
N PRO A 83 -20.09 11.96 5.32
CA PRO A 83 -20.25 13.10 6.20
C PRO A 83 -21.36 12.78 7.23
N ALA A 84 -21.03 12.95 8.50
CA ALA A 84 -21.97 12.87 9.62
C ALA A 84 -23.03 13.99 9.55
#